data_AF-A0A7M7LWG9-F1
#
_entry.id   AF-A0A7M7LWG9-F1
#
_cell.length_a   1.000
_cell.length_b   1.000
_cell.length_c   1.000
_cell.angle_alpha   90.00
_cell.angle_beta   90.00
_cell.angle_gamma   90.00
#
_symmetry.space_group_name_H-M   'P 1'
#
loop_
_entity.id
_entity.type
_entity.pdbx_description
1 polymer ?
#
loop_
_entity_poly.entity_id
_entity_poly.type
_entity_poly.pdbx_seq_one_letter_code
_entity_poly.pdbx_strand_id
1 'polypeptide(L)'
;MLESLQKVEKALEFEGLRINDLEQKNKELKSRLGKMEKAYNDLEQRVSNQDREANKAERFSRRNNLRIVGIEESTGDQTEDCVVKVEDILSTKFNMNIKVERAHRDGKKGDKPRHILVKTLSIREKVDIMKKSREALNKEKYYIVDDLTLADLTEKKKYKKQVQDLFMKGTKLRFYAGVWRGDGGVPYFSA
;
A
#
# COMPACT_ATOMS: atom_id res chain seq x y z
N MET A 1 -66.26 25.74 -35.30
CA MET A 1 -65.07 25.38 -36.10
C MET A 1 -63.98 26.44 -36.04
N LEU A 2 -64.28 27.73 -36.25
CA LEU A 2 -63.25 28.79 -36.21
C LEU A 2 -62.63 28.99 -34.82
N GLU A 3 -63.45 29.10 -33.77
CA GLU A 3 -62.97 29.28 -32.38
C GLU A 3 -62.16 28.09 -31.86
N SER A 4 -62.54 26.87 -32.26
CA SER A 4 -61.78 25.67 -31.93
C SER A 4 -60.42 25.65 -32.62
N LEU A 5 -60.32 26.17 -33.85
CA LEU A 5 -59.04 26.31 -34.56
C LEU A 5 -58.11 27.30 -33.85
N GLN A 6 -58.63 28.47 -33.45
CA GLN A 6 -57.86 29.49 -32.73
C GLN A 6 -57.35 29.01 -31.37
N LYS A 7 -58.12 28.17 -30.67
CA LYS A 7 -57.66 27.55 -29.41
C LYS A 7 -56.50 26.57 -29.65
N VAL A 8 -56.58 25.78 -30.72
CA VAL A 8 -55.50 24.86 -31.11
C VAL A 8 -54.24 25.60 -31.54
N GLU A 9 -54.39 26.70 -32.30
CA GLU A 9 -53.27 27.55 -32.74
C GLU A 9 -52.49 28.12 -31.55
N LYS A 10 -53.18 28.71 -30.57
CA LYS A 10 -52.55 29.23 -29.34
C LYS A 10 -51.87 28.13 -28.52
N ALA A 11 -52.48 26.94 -28.43
CA ALA A 11 -51.88 25.81 -27.74
C ALA A 11 -50.61 25.33 -28.46
N LEU A 12 -50.61 25.32 -29.79
CA LEU A 12 -49.45 24.94 -30.61
C LEU A 12 -48.30 25.94 -30.44
N GLU A 13 -48.59 27.24 -30.43
CA GLU A 13 -47.58 28.28 -30.13
C GLU A 13 -46.97 28.10 -28.73
N PHE A 14 -47.83 27.87 -27.72
CA PHE A 14 -47.37 27.66 -26.35
C PHE A 14 -46.49 26.40 -26.21
N GLU A 15 -46.90 25.29 -26.81
CA GLU A 15 -46.09 24.07 -26.81
C GLU A 15 -44.79 24.24 -27.62
N GLY A 16 -44.80 25.03 -28.71
CA GLY A 16 -43.59 25.39 -29.44
C GLY A 16 -42.58 26.16 -28.58
N LEU A 17 -43.05 27.12 -27.77
CA LEU A 17 -42.20 27.83 -26.81
C LEU A 17 -41.63 26.89 -25.75
N ARG A 18 -42.46 25.97 -25.24
CA ARG A 18 -42.04 24.98 -24.23
C ARG A 18 -41.00 24.00 -24.78
N ILE A 19 -41.16 23.55 -26.03
CA ILE A 19 -40.19 22.70 -26.71
C ILE A 19 -38.85 23.41 -26.82
N ASN A 20 -38.84 24.68 -27.25
CA ASN A 20 -37.61 25.47 -27.36
C ASN A 20 -36.89 25.64 -26.00
N ASP A 21 -37.63 25.93 -24.93
CA ASP A 21 -37.06 26.02 -23.57
C ASP A 21 -36.48 24.67 -23.10
N LEU A 22 -37.17 23.56 -23.37
CA LEU A 22 -36.69 22.23 -23.06
C LEU A 22 -35.43 21.86 -23.87
N GLU A 23 -35.36 22.21 -25.14
CA GLU A 23 -34.18 22.00 -25.98
C GLU A 23 -32.97 22.80 -25.47
N GLN A 24 -33.19 24.06 -25.09
CA GLN A 24 -32.14 24.89 -24.49
C GLN A 24 -31.62 24.27 -23.18
N LYS A 25 -32.53 23.90 -22.27
CA LYS A 25 -32.18 23.23 -21.01
C LYS A 25 -31.44 21.91 -21.25
N ASN A 26 -31.86 21.13 -22.23
CA ASN A 26 -31.19 19.87 -22.58
C ASN A 26 -29.76 20.11 -23.11
N LYS A 27 -29.57 21.14 -23.94
CA LYS A 27 -28.23 21.56 -24.40
C LYS A 27 -27.34 21.99 -23.23
N GLU A 28 -27.87 22.76 -22.30
CA GLU A 28 -27.16 23.17 -21.09
C GLU A 28 -26.80 21.98 -20.19
N LEU A 29 -27.74 21.05 -19.98
CA LEU A 29 -27.51 19.82 -19.21
C LEU A 29 -26.43 18.94 -19.85
N LYS A 30 -26.47 18.72 -21.16
CA LYS A 30 -25.43 17.97 -21.89
C LYS A 30 -24.05 18.62 -21.74
N SER A 31 -23.99 19.94 -21.84
CA SER A 31 -22.75 20.70 -21.64
C SER A 31 -22.21 20.54 -20.22
N ARG A 32 -23.09 20.62 -19.21
CA ARG A 32 -22.72 20.41 -17.80
C ARG A 32 -22.24 18.98 -17.54
N LEU A 33 -22.93 17.99 -18.09
CA LEU A 33 -22.55 16.57 -17.97
C LEU A 33 -21.16 16.33 -18.54
N GLY A 34 -20.88 16.82 -19.76
CA GLY A 34 -19.54 16.65 -20.37
C GLY A 34 -18.43 17.36 -19.59
N LYS A 35 -18.70 18.50 -18.94
CA LYS A 35 -17.75 19.13 -18.02
C LYS A 35 -17.53 18.30 -16.76
N MET A 36 -18.59 17.71 -16.22
CA MET A 36 -18.54 16.87 -15.03
C MET A 36 -17.79 15.57 -15.28
N GLU A 37 -17.98 14.91 -16.43
CA GLU A 37 -17.23 13.72 -16.84
C GLU A 37 -15.74 14.01 -16.97
N LYS A 38 -15.35 15.14 -17.58
CA LYS A 38 -13.95 15.55 -17.66
C LYS A 38 -13.35 15.79 -16.27
N ALA A 39 -14.05 16.54 -15.42
CA ALA A 39 -13.59 16.80 -14.06
C ALA A 39 -13.48 15.51 -13.22
N TYR A 40 -14.38 14.56 -13.43
CA TYR A 40 -14.34 13.25 -12.78
C TYR A 40 -13.10 12.46 -13.19
N ASN A 41 -12.83 12.35 -14.49
CA ASN A 41 -11.65 11.64 -15.01
C ASN A 41 -10.35 12.30 -14.53
N ASP A 42 -10.28 13.63 -14.55
CA ASP A 42 -9.13 14.38 -14.04
C ASP A 42 -8.92 14.13 -12.54
N LEU A 43 -10.00 14.09 -11.76
CA LEU A 43 -9.93 13.82 -10.32
C LEU A 43 -9.49 12.38 -10.04
N GLU A 44 -10.03 11.41 -10.77
CA GLU A 44 -9.65 10.00 -10.66
C GLU A 44 -8.14 9.80 -10.94
N GLN A 45 -7.62 10.43 -12.00
CA GLN A 45 -6.19 10.40 -12.30
C GLN A 45 -5.35 11.06 -11.20
N ARG A 46 -5.82 12.19 -10.65
CA ARG A 46 -5.11 12.88 -9.56
C ARG A 46 -5.08 12.04 -8.28
N VAL A 47 -6.18 11.40 -7.91
CA VAL A 47 -6.25 10.51 -6.75
C VAL A 47 -5.29 9.33 -6.94
N SER A 48 -5.33 8.67 -8.10
CA SER A 48 -4.40 7.57 -8.42
C SER A 48 -2.93 7.99 -8.33
N ASN A 49 -2.58 9.17 -8.86
CA ASN A 49 -1.23 9.72 -8.77
C ASN A 49 -0.83 10.03 -7.33
N GLN A 50 -1.74 10.61 -6.53
CA GLN A 50 -1.50 10.91 -5.12
C GLN A 50 -1.26 9.64 -4.31
N ASP A 51 -2.05 8.59 -4.51
CA ASP A 51 -1.87 7.30 -3.86
C ASP A 51 -0.50 6.69 -4.18
N ARG A 52 -0.07 6.79 -5.44
CA ARG A 52 1.24 6.30 -5.87
C ARG A 52 2.38 7.07 -5.20
N GLU A 53 2.33 8.40 -5.19
CA GLU A 53 3.38 9.21 -4.58
C GLU A 53 3.38 9.10 -3.05
N ALA A 54 2.20 8.99 -2.42
CA ALA A 54 2.08 8.74 -0.98
C ALA A 54 2.74 7.41 -0.59
N ASN A 55 2.43 6.33 -1.31
CA ASN A 55 3.06 5.03 -1.07
C ASN A 55 4.58 5.06 -1.34
N LYS A 56 5.03 5.81 -2.36
CA LYS A 56 6.48 6.00 -2.63
C LYS A 56 7.18 6.74 -1.50
N ALA A 57 6.58 7.80 -0.96
CA ALA A 57 7.10 8.53 0.19
C ALA A 57 7.16 7.64 1.45
N GLU A 58 6.12 6.85 1.67
CA GLU A 58 6.07 5.89 2.78
C GLU A 58 7.13 4.79 2.64
N ARG A 59 7.34 4.23 1.44
CA ARG A 59 8.44 3.28 1.19
C ARG A 59 9.81 3.91 1.49
N PHE A 60 10.00 5.18 1.13
CA PHE A 60 11.24 5.89 1.39
C PHE A 60 11.48 6.07 2.90
N SER A 61 10.46 6.45 3.67
CA SER A 61 10.58 6.60 5.12
C SER A 61 10.82 5.27 5.84
N ARG A 62 10.25 4.16 5.33
CA ARG A 62 10.45 2.81 5.86
C ARG A 62 11.72 2.12 5.36
N ARG A 63 12.52 2.77 4.51
CA ARG A 63 13.66 2.12 3.83
C ARG A 63 14.64 1.50 4.81
N ASN A 64 14.89 2.13 5.96
CA ASN A 64 15.81 1.64 7.00
C ASN A 64 15.13 0.78 8.07
N ASN A 65 13.83 0.52 7.93
CA ASN A 65 13.06 -0.21 8.91
C ASN A 65 13.09 -1.72 8.64
N LEU A 66 13.07 -2.51 9.71
CA LEU A 66 12.81 -3.95 9.70
C LEU A 66 11.92 -4.31 10.88
N ARG A 67 11.32 -5.51 10.84
CA ARG A 67 10.47 -6.03 11.91
C ARG A 67 11.00 -7.35 12.41
N ILE A 68 11.11 -7.49 13.73
CA ILE A 68 11.35 -8.79 14.37
C ILE A 68 10.02 -9.33 14.88
N VAL A 69 9.67 -10.54 14.46
CA VAL A 69 8.38 -11.18 14.72
C VAL A 69 8.60 -12.40 15.61
N GLY A 70 7.79 -12.53 16.68
CA GLY A 70 7.81 -13.70 17.56
C GLY A 70 8.73 -13.62 18.77
N ILE A 71 9.23 -12.42 19.10
CA ILE A 71 9.93 -12.18 20.37
C ILE A 71 8.89 -12.00 21.47
N GLU A 72 8.93 -12.82 22.52
CA GLU A 72 8.03 -12.70 23.67
C GLU A 72 8.13 -11.32 24.34
N GLU A 73 6.98 -10.78 24.74
CA GLU A 73 6.91 -9.52 25.50
C GLU A 73 7.31 -9.77 26.95
N SER A 74 8.04 -8.83 27.54
CA SER A 74 8.31 -8.88 28.98
C SER A 74 7.00 -8.82 29.76
N THR A 75 6.84 -9.68 30.76
CA THR A 75 5.67 -9.70 31.64
C THR A 75 5.93 -8.92 32.94
N GLY A 76 4.89 -8.32 33.53
CA GLY A 76 4.97 -7.58 34.80
C GLY A 76 5.51 -6.14 34.67
N ASP A 77 6.14 -5.64 35.75
CA ASP A 77 6.66 -4.26 35.88
C ASP A 77 8.02 -4.03 35.21
N GLN A 78 8.55 -5.03 34.50
CA GLN A 78 9.83 -4.89 33.81
C GLN A 78 9.69 -3.98 32.60
N THR A 79 10.40 -2.85 32.62
CA THR A 79 10.51 -1.97 31.45
C THR A 79 11.29 -2.69 30.37
N GLU A 80 10.63 -3.00 29.25
CA GLU A 80 11.26 -3.63 28.11
C GLU A 80 12.07 -2.61 27.31
N ASP A 81 13.39 -2.75 27.31
CA ASP A 81 14.26 -2.02 26.38
C ASP A 81 14.42 -2.81 25.08
N CYS A 82 13.62 -2.42 24.08
CA CYS A 82 13.68 -3.02 22.75
C CYS A 82 15.00 -2.71 22.02
N VAL A 83 15.67 -1.60 22.31
CA VAL A 83 16.94 -1.23 21.67
C VAL A 83 18.02 -2.19 22.13
N VAL A 84 18.20 -2.35 23.44
CA VAL A 84 19.18 -3.28 24.01
C VAL A 84 18.92 -4.71 23.55
N LYS A 85 17.65 -5.14 23.55
CA LYS A 85 17.27 -6.49 23.08
C LYS A 85 17.63 -6.72 21.61
N VAL A 86 17.40 -5.74 20.75
CA VAL A 86 17.72 -5.85 19.32
C VAL A 86 19.23 -5.84 19.10
N GLU A 87 19.96 -4.97 19.78
CA GLU A 87 21.43 -4.90 19.70
C GLU A 87 22.09 -6.19 20.19
N ASP A 88 21.57 -6.80 21.26
CA ASP A 88 22.03 -8.10 21.76
C ASP A 88 21.78 -9.24 20.74
N ILE A 89 20.59 -9.28 20.11
CA ILE A 89 20.30 -10.23 19.03
C ILE A 89 21.29 -10.06 17.87
N LEU A 90 21.58 -8.81 17.48
CA LEU A 90 22.49 -8.51 16.38
C LEU A 90 23.94 -8.88 16.73
N SER A 91 24.36 -8.63 17.96
CA SER A 91 25.67 -9.04 18.46
C SER A 91 25.80 -10.57 18.50
N THR A 92 24.86 -11.26 19.15
CA THR A 92 24.96 -12.70 19.43
C THR A 92 24.63 -13.60 18.24
N LYS A 93 23.63 -13.23 17.43
CA LYS A 93 23.16 -14.06 16.30
C LYS A 93 23.81 -13.69 14.97
N PHE A 94 24.17 -12.42 14.79
CA PHE A 94 24.73 -11.93 13.53
C PHE A 94 26.22 -11.61 13.62
N ASN A 95 26.82 -11.62 14.82
CA ASN A 95 28.18 -11.14 15.08
C ASN A 95 28.36 -9.70 14.56
N MET A 96 27.34 -8.85 14.76
CA MET A 96 27.29 -7.46 14.32
C MET A 96 27.13 -6.55 15.53
N ASN A 97 28.21 -5.85 15.89
CA ASN A 97 28.14 -4.81 16.92
C ASN A 97 27.68 -3.49 16.29
N ILE A 98 26.38 -3.37 16.08
CA ILE A 98 25.75 -2.19 15.46
C ILE A 98 24.75 -1.56 16.42
N LYS A 99 24.65 -0.22 16.36
CA LYS A 99 23.64 0.54 17.09
C LYS A 99 22.40 0.73 16.25
N VAL A 100 21.23 0.70 16.87
CA VAL A 100 19.97 0.98 16.18
C VAL A 100 19.47 2.39 16.54
N GLU A 101 18.85 3.08 15.57
CA GLU A 101 18.29 4.42 15.80
C GLU A 101 17.12 4.36 16.78
N ARG A 102 16.24 3.36 16.59
CA ARG A 102 15.03 3.16 17.40
C ARG A 102 14.57 1.72 17.31
N ALA A 103 14.09 1.19 18.42
CA ALA A 103 13.35 -0.07 18.46
C ALA A 103 12.20 0.03 19.46
N HIS A 104 11.03 -0.48 19.09
CA HIS A 104 9.85 -0.48 19.97
C HIS A 104 8.83 -1.52 19.52
N ARG A 105 7.95 -1.93 20.44
CA ARG A 105 6.79 -2.76 20.11
C ARG A 105 5.81 -2.01 19.22
N ASP A 106 5.35 -2.66 18.16
CA ASP A 106 4.39 -2.11 17.20
C ASP A 106 3.16 -3.02 17.07
N GLY A 107 1.98 -2.40 17.00
CA GLY A 107 0.68 -3.08 16.94
C GLY A 107 -0.07 -3.13 18.28
N LYS A 108 -1.30 -3.66 18.21
CA LYS A 108 -2.18 -3.85 19.37
C LYS A 108 -1.76 -5.09 20.15
N LYS A 109 -1.89 -5.06 21.48
CA LYS A 109 -1.72 -6.26 22.32
C LYS A 109 -2.81 -7.27 22.00
N GLY A 110 -2.45 -8.55 21.98
CA GLY A 110 -3.35 -9.67 21.75
C GLY A 110 -2.66 -10.99 22.08
N ASP A 111 -3.19 -12.10 21.59
CA ASP A 111 -2.68 -13.45 21.92
C ASP A 111 -1.26 -13.71 21.41
N LYS A 112 -0.81 -12.94 20.41
CA LYS A 112 0.53 -13.05 19.84
C LYS A 112 1.39 -11.87 20.27
N PRO A 113 2.69 -12.09 20.55
CA PRO A 113 3.60 -11.00 20.86
C PRO A 113 3.64 -9.97 19.73
N ARG A 114 3.58 -8.68 20.08
CA ARG A 114 3.71 -7.59 19.12
C ARG A 114 5.07 -7.63 18.44
N HIS A 115 5.13 -7.21 17.18
CA HIS A 115 6.40 -7.13 16.47
C HIS A 115 7.28 -6.05 17.11
N ILE A 116 8.60 -6.22 17.04
CA ILE A 116 9.53 -5.12 17.33
C ILE A 116 9.81 -4.42 16.00
N LEU A 117 9.38 -3.16 15.87
CA LEU A 117 9.74 -2.29 14.75
C LEU A 117 11.09 -1.65 15.06
N VAL A 118 12.05 -1.88 14.18
CA VAL A 118 13.43 -1.43 14.31
C VAL A 118 13.76 -0.49 13.17
N LYS A 119 14.40 0.63 13.47
CA LYS A 119 15.02 1.54 12.49
C LYS A 119 16.54 1.48 12.65
N THR A 120 17.20 1.07 11.57
CA THR A 120 18.67 1.03 11.49
C THR A 120 19.23 2.41 11.15
N LEU A 121 20.48 2.67 11.53
CA LEU A 121 21.15 3.95 11.20
C LEU A 121 21.40 4.07 9.70
N SER A 122 21.63 2.95 9.01
CA SER A 122 21.85 2.93 7.56
C SER A 122 21.10 1.81 6.84
N ILE A 123 20.75 2.09 5.58
CA ILE A 123 20.19 1.08 4.67
C ILE A 123 21.15 -0.10 4.46
N ARG A 124 22.47 0.14 4.54
CA ARG A 124 23.48 -0.90 4.34
C ARG A 124 23.38 -1.94 5.46
N GLU A 125 23.31 -1.50 6.71
CA GLU A 125 23.12 -2.39 7.87
C GLU A 125 21.84 -3.20 7.74
N LYS A 126 20.71 -2.57 7.41
CA LYS A 126 19.46 -3.30 7.15
C LYS A 126 19.65 -4.38 6.09
N VAL A 127 20.26 -4.05 4.96
CA VAL A 127 20.47 -5.01 3.86
C VAL A 127 21.32 -6.20 4.32
N ASP A 128 22.37 -5.95 5.10
CA ASP A 128 23.26 -7.00 5.59
C ASP A 128 22.57 -7.90 6.63
N ILE A 129 21.79 -7.32 7.55
CA ILE A 129 20.92 -8.07 8.48
C ILE A 129 19.94 -8.93 7.69
N MET A 130 19.22 -8.35 6.73
CA MET A 130 18.19 -9.05 5.95
C MET A 130 18.75 -10.20 5.10
N LYS A 131 19.99 -10.08 4.59
CA LYS A 131 20.66 -11.15 3.84
C LYS A 131 20.99 -12.35 4.73
N LYS A 132 21.49 -12.09 5.94
CA LYS A 132 21.96 -13.13 6.89
C LYS A 132 20.84 -13.72 7.75
N SER A 133 19.69 -13.03 7.84
CA SER A 133 18.63 -13.34 8.83
C SER A 133 18.14 -14.78 8.83
N ARG A 134 17.93 -15.37 7.64
CA ARG A 134 17.45 -16.76 7.52
C ARG A 134 18.42 -17.78 8.09
N GLU A 135 19.72 -17.54 7.90
CA GLU A 135 20.77 -18.44 8.39
C GLU A 135 21.03 -18.19 9.88
N ALA A 136 21.21 -16.93 10.27
CA ALA A 136 21.50 -16.53 11.65
C ALA A 136 20.40 -16.92 12.65
N LEU A 137 19.13 -16.97 12.20
CA LEU A 137 17.96 -17.24 13.04
C LEU A 137 17.30 -18.60 12.75
N ASN A 138 17.98 -19.51 12.07
CA ASN A 138 17.40 -20.80 11.66
C ASN A 138 16.95 -21.70 12.84
N LYS A 139 17.54 -21.52 14.03
CA LYS A 139 17.22 -22.25 15.27
C LYS A 139 16.28 -21.49 16.19
N GLU A 140 15.92 -20.26 15.84
CA GLU A 140 15.10 -19.39 16.68
C GLU A 140 13.62 -19.52 16.34
N LYS A 141 12.75 -19.22 17.32
CA LYS A 141 11.29 -19.18 17.12
C LYS A 141 10.82 -17.86 16.49
N TYR A 142 11.71 -16.88 16.41
CA TYR A 142 11.44 -15.56 15.86
C TYR A 142 12.20 -15.36 14.54
N TYR A 143 11.73 -14.44 13.72
CA TYR A 143 12.32 -14.15 12.42
C TYR A 143 12.24 -12.66 12.09
N ILE A 144 13.06 -12.24 11.13
CA ILE A 144 13.11 -10.85 10.66
C ILE A 144 12.41 -10.73 9.31
N VAL A 145 11.58 -9.70 9.16
CA VAL A 145 10.94 -9.33 7.89
C VAL A 145 11.14 -7.85 7.58
N ASP A 146 10.94 -7.51 6.32
CA ASP A 146 10.93 -6.13 5.87
C ASP A 146 9.68 -5.39 6.38
N ASP A 147 9.82 -4.09 6.67
CA ASP A 147 8.70 -3.20 7.04
C ASP A 147 8.06 -2.62 5.78
N LEU A 148 7.20 -3.42 5.14
CA LEU A 148 6.49 -3.02 3.93
C LEU A 148 5.32 -2.08 4.23
N THR A 149 5.01 -1.19 3.29
CA THR A 149 3.76 -0.42 3.32
C THR A 149 2.56 -1.34 3.19
N LEU A 150 1.37 -0.83 3.53
CA LEU A 150 0.15 -1.63 3.40
C LEU A 150 -0.12 -2.05 1.94
N ALA A 151 0.08 -1.16 0.99
CA ALA A 151 -0.06 -1.45 -0.44
C ALA A 151 0.90 -2.56 -0.88
N ASP A 152 2.16 -2.46 -0.50
CA ASP A 152 3.19 -3.46 -0.82
C ASP A 152 2.91 -4.81 -0.16
N LEU A 153 2.45 -4.80 1.09
CA LEU A 153 2.10 -6.01 1.79
C LEU A 153 0.89 -6.71 1.15
N THR A 154 -0.12 -5.95 0.73
CA THR A 154 -1.30 -6.46 0.01
C THR A 154 -0.89 -7.08 -1.32
N GLU A 155 -0.06 -6.38 -2.09
CA GLU A 155 0.43 -6.89 -3.38
C GLU A 155 1.30 -8.14 -3.20
N LYS A 156 2.16 -8.16 -2.17
CA LYS A 156 2.96 -9.34 -1.83
C LYS A 156 2.09 -10.55 -1.50
N LYS A 157 0.99 -10.34 -0.75
CA LYS A 157 0.05 -11.39 -0.32
C LYS A 157 -0.76 -11.95 -1.48
N LYS A 158 -1.11 -11.11 -2.47
CA LYS A 158 -1.86 -11.49 -3.68
C LYS A 158 -1.27 -12.71 -4.40
N TYR A 159 0.06 -12.79 -4.46
CA TYR A 159 0.78 -13.88 -5.14
C TYR A 159 1.42 -14.91 -4.20
N LYS A 160 1.06 -14.91 -2.90
CA LYS A 160 1.75 -15.73 -1.89
C LYS A 160 1.78 -17.22 -2.27
N LYS A 161 0.66 -17.78 -2.74
CA LYS A 161 0.55 -19.20 -3.11
C LYS A 161 1.39 -19.49 -4.36
N GLN A 162 1.24 -18.68 -5.41
CA GLN A 162 1.97 -18.84 -6.67
C GLN A 162 3.48 -18.76 -6.45
N VAL A 163 3.95 -17.81 -5.64
CA VAL A 163 5.37 -17.66 -5.31
C VAL A 163 5.89 -18.86 -4.52
N GLN A 164 5.08 -19.43 -3.62
CA GLN A 164 5.43 -20.64 -2.90
C GLN A 164 5.56 -21.84 -3.85
N ASP A 165 4.63 -22.02 -4.77
CA ASP A 165 4.68 -23.09 -5.76
C ASP A 165 5.89 -22.95 -6.71
N LEU A 166 6.20 -21.72 -7.13
CA LEU A 166 7.38 -21.41 -7.93
C LEU A 166 8.67 -21.73 -7.17
N PHE A 167 8.73 -21.39 -5.88
CA PHE A 167 9.87 -21.72 -5.02
C PHE A 167 10.08 -23.24 -4.93
N MET A 168 9.01 -24.02 -4.76
CA MET A 168 9.09 -25.49 -4.74
C MET A 168 9.57 -26.06 -6.08
N LYS A 169 9.29 -25.38 -7.20
CA LYS A 169 9.79 -25.71 -8.54
C LYS A 169 11.20 -25.17 -8.83
N GLY A 170 11.89 -24.62 -7.83
CA GLY A 170 13.25 -24.11 -7.94
C GLY A 170 13.36 -22.65 -8.42
N THR A 171 12.25 -21.97 -8.70
CA THR A 171 12.23 -20.55 -9.10
C THR A 171 12.21 -19.64 -7.88
N LYS A 172 13.27 -18.85 -7.68
CA LYS A 172 13.38 -17.93 -6.54
C LYS A 172 13.02 -16.51 -6.96
N LEU A 173 11.96 -15.97 -6.37
CA LEU A 173 11.54 -14.58 -6.59
C LEU A 173 11.91 -13.69 -5.40
N ARG A 174 12.22 -12.42 -5.69
CA ARG A 174 12.44 -11.38 -4.68
C ARG A 174 11.35 -10.32 -4.79
N PHE A 175 10.75 -9.95 -3.66
CA PHE A 175 9.82 -8.83 -3.59
C PHE A 175 10.59 -7.53 -3.31
N TYR A 176 10.48 -6.53 -4.19
CA TYR A 176 11.08 -5.21 -4.00
C TYR A 176 10.31 -4.13 -4.78
N ALA A 177 10.14 -2.96 -4.15
CA ALA A 177 9.42 -1.81 -4.71
C ALA A 177 8.01 -2.18 -5.20
N GLY A 178 7.26 -2.91 -4.39
CA GLY A 178 5.89 -3.32 -4.68
C GLY A 178 5.74 -4.49 -5.66
N VAL A 179 6.82 -5.09 -6.16
CA VAL A 179 6.74 -6.07 -7.26
C VAL A 179 7.57 -7.31 -6.96
N TRP A 180 7.05 -8.49 -7.33
CA TRP A 180 7.84 -9.72 -7.39
C TRP A 180 8.72 -9.73 -8.63
N ARG A 181 10.01 -9.92 -8.43
CA ARG A 181 11.03 -9.90 -9.48
C ARG A 181 11.76 -11.23 -9.54
N GLY A 182 12.05 -11.69 -10.76
CA GLY A 182 12.89 -12.85 -11.02
C GLY A 182 14.37 -12.49 -11.12
N ASP A 183 15.14 -13.38 -11.73
CA ASP A 183 16.55 -13.13 -12.03
C ASP A 183 16.71 -11.91 -12.96
N GLY A 184 17.78 -11.15 -12.77
CA GLY A 184 17.99 -9.88 -13.46
C GLY A 184 17.11 -8.71 -12.96
N GLY A 185 16.24 -8.94 -11.96
CA GLY A 185 15.43 -7.89 -11.35
C GLY A 185 14.21 -7.48 -12.16
N VAL A 186 13.83 -8.26 -13.17
CA VAL A 186 12.65 -8.00 -14.01
C VAL A 186 11.36 -8.37 -13.27
N PRO A 187 10.28 -7.58 -13.35
CA PRO A 187 8.96 -7.97 -12.86
C PRO A 187 8.53 -9.35 -13.37
N TYR A 188 8.11 -10.22 -12.47
CA TYR A 188 7.70 -11.59 -12.79
C TYR A 188 6.20 -11.69 -13.06
N PHE A 189 5.39 -11.04 -12.23
CA PHE A 189 3.97 -10.85 -12.52
C PHE A 189 3.78 -9.52 -13.25
N SER A 190 2.89 -9.50 -14.23
CA SER A 190 2.45 -8.25 -14.85
C SER A 190 1.87 -7.33 -13.77
N ALA A 191 2.42 -6.13 -13.68
CA ALA A 191 1.87 -5.06 -12.84
C ALA A 191 0.50 -4.62 -13.37
#